data_AF-A0AAE9F327-F1
#
_entry.id   AF-A0AAE9F327-F1
#
_cell.length_a   1.000
_cell.length_b   1.000
_cell.length_c   1.000
_cell.angle_alpha   90.00
_cell.angle_beta   90.00
_cell.angle_gamma   90.00
#
_symmetry.space_group_name_H-M   'P 1'
#
loop_
_entity.id
_entity.type
_entity.pdbx_description
1 polymer ?
#
loop_
_entity_poly.entity_id
_entity_poly.type
_entity_poly.pdbx_seq_one_letter_code
_entity_poly.pdbx_strand_id
1 'polypeptide(L)'
;MDVVSTSTSPFACKVCNQAAHGNHFGVISCRACAAFFRRSASSKWSKMSCRGGSCDQETYSCKPCRLQKCRDAGMDTTKFQYNREIIPQVGQFTLPPPSIESYVGRPEFLLFCDTDAPNAKVLIDVRYLLEEAGRILNYGPESPVFAENQLKKFTQGFKFIRLNMENLQKVEYADQKELMEMWEYYFLLVTKWLMYFDEFQKLNRHLQMTLLQSIWHVFQKLHKYVGTMAYHKMYPYAKKSNVIIKNVFMDMENVTIDTEWMSDYPKEHVMRYLMVQTCHDFDILAALQVLEPTEEEYTFLFAHLCFQYAGKRYQGDILRVTDSFLEILSNDLHHYYVEEQNRPRYFLRLAKLMKINNAIQKAIWESRPKMELGRVFNVLKIEFSHPEMFEDSGFY
;
A
#
# COMPACT_ATOMS: atom_id res chain seq x y z
N MET A 1 39.39 -42.88 23.83
CA MET A 1 39.26 -44.22 23.25
C MET A 1 39.79 -44.15 21.84
N ASP A 2 41.05 -44.51 21.70
CA ASP A 2 41.80 -44.50 20.46
C ASP A 2 41.22 -45.48 19.46
N VAL A 3 41.02 -45.02 18.22
CA VAL A 3 40.57 -45.86 17.12
C VAL A 3 41.74 -46.75 16.71
N VAL A 4 41.82 -47.94 17.33
CA VAL A 4 42.75 -49.00 16.95
C VAL A 4 42.39 -49.43 15.53
N SER A 5 43.15 -48.93 14.55
CA SER A 5 43.10 -49.39 13.17
C SER A 5 43.77 -50.77 13.10
N THR A 6 43.00 -51.83 13.37
CA THR A 6 43.42 -53.20 13.10
C THR A 6 43.47 -53.44 11.59
N SER A 7 44.68 -53.52 11.00
CA SER A 7 45.08 -54.45 9.92
C SER A 7 46.30 -53.95 9.13
N THR A 8 47.51 -53.99 9.71
CA THR A 8 48.72 -54.13 8.90
C THR A 8 48.74 -55.57 8.38
N SER A 9 48.24 -55.79 7.16
CA SER A 9 48.36 -57.11 6.54
C SER A 9 49.86 -57.42 6.33
N PRO A 10 50.34 -58.64 6.62
CA PRO A 10 51.75 -59.02 6.41
C PRO A 10 52.13 -59.10 4.92
N PHE A 11 51.19 -58.82 4.01
CA PHE A 11 51.38 -58.97 2.58
C PHE A 11 51.71 -57.63 1.91
N ALA A 12 52.66 -57.66 0.99
CA ALA A 12 52.97 -56.54 0.11
C ALA A 12 51.95 -56.47 -1.05
N CYS A 13 51.62 -55.25 -1.48
CA CYS A 13 50.76 -54.99 -2.63
C CYS A 13 51.45 -55.49 -3.90
N LYS A 14 50.81 -56.41 -4.64
CA LYS A 14 51.39 -56.99 -5.87
C LYS A 14 51.60 -56.00 -7.02
N VAL A 15 51.17 -54.74 -6.88
CA VAL A 15 51.32 -53.69 -7.90
C VAL A 15 52.45 -52.71 -7.57
N CYS A 16 52.65 -52.37 -6.30
CA CYS A 16 53.57 -51.30 -5.89
C CYS A 16 54.40 -51.61 -4.65
N ASN A 17 54.37 -52.85 -4.16
CA ASN A 17 55.11 -53.38 -3.02
C ASN A 17 54.88 -52.71 -1.65
N GLN A 18 54.06 -51.64 -1.58
CA GLN A 18 53.59 -51.03 -0.34
C GLN A 18 52.68 -51.98 0.45
N ALA A 19 52.48 -51.71 1.74
CA ALA A 19 51.61 -52.53 2.60
C ALA A 19 50.22 -52.75 1.96
N ALA A 20 49.84 -54.01 1.75
CA ALA A 20 48.54 -54.35 1.21
C ALA A 20 47.47 -54.20 2.28
N HIS A 21 46.27 -53.88 1.83
CA HIS A 21 45.10 -53.75 2.69
C HIS A 21 44.15 -54.95 2.56
N GLY A 22 44.34 -55.79 1.55
CA GLY A 22 43.55 -57.00 1.34
C GLY A 22 43.36 -57.28 -0.15
N ASN A 23 42.42 -58.17 -0.46
CA ASN A 23 42.07 -58.49 -1.84
C ASN A 23 41.14 -57.42 -2.42
N HIS A 24 41.58 -56.76 -3.48
CA HIS A 24 40.76 -55.84 -4.27
C HIS A 24 40.81 -56.26 -5.74
N PHE A 25 39.63 -56.44 -6.34
CA PHE A 25 39.48 -56.84 -7.74
C PHE A 25 40.23 -58.13 -8.11
N GLY A 26 40.43 -59.04 -7.16
CA GLY A 26 41.09 -60.33 -7.37
C GLY A 26 42.56 -60.39 -6.93
N VAL A 27 43.16 -59.27 -6.52
CA VAL A 27 44.59 -59.18 -6.21
C VAL A 27 44.82 -58.57 -4.83
N ILE A 28 45.75 -59.13 -4.06
CA ILE A 28 46.24 -58.52 -2.81
C ILE A 28 46.92 -57.19 -3.13
N SER A 29 46.29 -56.09 -2.73
CA SER A 29 46.72 -54.75 -3.10
C SER A 29 46.42 -53.71 -2.01
N CYS A 30 47.07 -52.55 -2.10
CA CYS A 30 46.77 -51.42 -1.23
C CYS A 30 45.52 -50.66 -1.71
N ARG A 31 44.87 -49.93 -0.79
CA ARG A 31 43.67 -49.12 -1.12
C ARG A 31 43.90 -48.15 -2.27
N ALA A 32 45.11 -47.58 -2.37
CA ALA A 32 45.46 -46.63 -3.43
C ALA A 32 45.49 -47.30 -4.82
N CYS A 33 46.07 -48.50 -4.95
CA CYS A 33 46.09 -49.24 -6.21
C CYS A 33 44.70 -49.73 -6.59
N ALA A 34 43.90 -50.18 -5.63
CA ALA A 34 42.50 -50.52 -5.86
C ALA A 34 41.70 -49.32 -6.39
N ALA A 35 41.77 -48.16 -5.73
CA ALA A 35 41.07 -46.95 -6.16
C ALA A 35 41.57 -46.45 -7.52
N PHE A 36 42.88 -46.54 -7.77
CA PHE A 36 43.48 -46.22 -9.07
C PHE A 36 42.93 -47.11 -10.18
N PHE A 37 42.91 -48.44 -9.98
CA PHE A 37 42.39 -49.39 -10.96
C PHE A 37 40.92 -49.13 -11.27
N ARG A 38 40.08 -48.95 -10.24
CA ARG A 38 38.65 -48.65 -10.41
C ARG A 38 38.39 -47.39 -11.26
N ARG A 39 39.19 -46.33 -11.08
CA ARG A 39 39.05 -45.09 -11.86
C ARG A 39 39.68 -45.19 -13.26
N SER A 40 40.72 -45.99 -13.42
CA SER A 40 41.58 -45.93 -14.61
C SER A 40 41.32 -47.03 -15.61
N ALA A 41 40.74 -48.17 -15.19
CA ALA A 41 40.57 -49.35 -16.04
C ALA A 41 39.71 -49.09 -17.29
N SER A 42 38.69 -48.24 -17.19
CA SER A 42 37.84 -47.80 -18.31
C SER A 42 38.19 -46.41 -18.84
N SER A 43 39.27 -45.79 -18.34
CA SER A 43 39.70 -44.46 -18.77
C SER A 43 40.57 -44.51 -20.03
N LYS A 44 40.90 -43.34 -20.59
CA LYS A 44 41.82 -43.21 -21.73
C LYS A 44 43.20 -43.87 -21.52
N TRP A 45 43.65 -44.02 -20.27
CA TRP A 45 44.94 -44.64 -19.95
C TRP A 45 45.01 -46.12 -20.30
N SER A 46 43.86 -46.79 -20.50
CA SER A 46 43.79 -48.20 -20.95
C SER A 46 44.23 -48.41 -22.40
N LYS A 47 44.15 -47.36 -23.23
CA LYS A 47 44.48 -47.39 -24.66
C LYS A 47 45.79 -46.67 -24.98
N MET A 48 46.44 -46.09 -23.97
CA MET A 48 47.67 -45.32 -24.15
C MET A 48 48.89 -46.16 -23.80
N SER A 49 49.98 -45.99 -24.55
CA SER A 49 51.28 -46.56 -24.24
C SER A 49 52.13 -45.61 -23.38
N CYS A 50 53.17 -46.16 -22.76
CA CYS A 50 54.19 -45.36 -22.10
C CYS A 50 54.92 -44.48 -23.12
N ARG A 51 55.05 -43.17 -22.84
CA ARG A 51 55.82 -42.26 -23.72
C ARG A 51 57.32 -42.57 -23.74
N GLY A 52 57.85 -43.22 -22.71
CA GLY A 52 59.27 -43.55 -22.56
C GLY A 52 59.62 -45.01 -22.87
N GLY A 53 58.74 -45.77 -23.52
CA GLY A 53 58.98 -47.20 -23.82
C GLY A 53 58.60 -48.13 -22.66
N SER A 54 59.36 -48.12 -21.55
CA SER A 54 59.04 -48.89 -20.33
C SER A 54 59.30 -48.07 -19.05
N CYS A 55 58.52 -48.35 -18.00
CA CYS A 55 58.78 -47.83 -16.64
C CYS A 55 59.20 -48.99 -15.73
N ASP A 56 60.46 -49.41 -15.84
CA ASP A 56 60.99 -50.57 -15.09
C ASP A 56 61.34 -50.24 -13.62
N GLN A 57 61.29 -48.97 -13.22
CA GLN A 57 61.58 -48.58 -11.83
C GLN A 57 60.40 -48.83 -10.89
N GLU A 58 60.67 -49.36 -9.70
CA GLU A 58 59.68 -49.79 -8.71
C GLU A 58 58.87 -48.65 -8.09
N THR A 59 59.38 -47.41 -8.14
CA THR A 59 58.84 -46.33 -7.31
C THR A 59 57.91 -45.36 -8.05
N TYR A 60 58.08 -45.15 -9.37
CA TYR A 60 57.27 -44.21 -10.14
C TYR A 60 56.92 -44.71 -11.55
N SER A 61 55.84 -45.49 -11.66
CA SER A 61 55.26 -45.88 -12.95
C SER A 61 54.24 -44.85 -13.44
N CYS A 62 54.32 -44.46 -14.72
CA CYS A 62 53.30 -43.61 -15.35
C CYS A 62 51.91 -44.28 -15.33
N LYS A 63 50.82 -43.51 -15.54
CA LYS A 63 49.45 -44.04 -15.45
C LYS A 63 49.20 -45.27 -16.35
N PRO A 64 49.62 -45.28 -17.63
CA PRO A 64 49.56 -46.49 -18.47
C PRO A 64 50.31 -47.69 -17.87
N CYS A 65 51.58 -47.54 -17.50
CA CYS A 65 52.38 -48.64 -16.94
C CYS A 65 51.82 -49.16 -15.62
N ARG A 66 51.33 -48.26 -14.76
CA ARG A 66 50.68 -48.65 -13.49
C ARG A 66 49.40 -49.46 -13.76
N LEU A 67 48.62 -49.05 -14.76
CA LEU A 67 47.41 -49.76 -15.15
C LEU A 67 47.73 -51.12 -15.77
N GLN A 68 48.80 -51.22 -16.56
CA GLN A 68 49.30 -52.49 -17.09
C GLN A 68 49.73 -53.42 -15.96
N LYS A 69 50.55 -52.95 -15.00
CA LYS A 69 50.91 -53.72 -13.80
C LYS A 69 49.69 -54.20 -13.00
N CYS A 70 48.62 -53.40 -12.91
CA CYS A 70 47.37 -53.85 -12.29
C CYS A 70 46.75 -55.04 -13.04
N ARG A 71 46.71 -55.00 -14.38
CA ARG A 71 46.17 -56.09 -15.22
C ARG A 71 47.06 -57.33 -15.16
N ASP A 72 48.38 -57.16 -15.26
CA ASP A 72 49.36 -58.25 -15.21
C ASP A 72 49.34 -58.96 -13.85
N ALA A 73 49.12 -58.21 -12.77
CA ALA A 73 48.93 -58.77 -11.44
C ALA A 73 47.59 -59.52 -11.27
N GLY A 74 46.67 -59.41 -12.23
CA GLY A 74 45.38 -60.12 -12.26
C GLY A 74 44.17 -59.33 -11.78
N MET A 75 44.21 -57.98 -11.75
CA MET A 75 43.04 -57.19 -11.37
C MET A 75 41.98 -57.23 -12.46
N ASP A 76 40.74 -57.53 -12.07
CA ASP A 76 39.62 -57.77 -12.99
C ASP A 76 38.51 -56.70 -12.85
N THR A 77 38.12 -56.12 -13.97
CA THR A 77 37.04 -55.13 -14.05
C THR A 77 35.64 -55.73 -13.87
N THR A 78 35.47 -57.04 -14.10
CA THR A 78 34.16 -57.71 -13.85
C THR A 78 33.76 -57.65 -12.38
N LYS A 79 34.74 -57.45 -11.48
CA LYS A 79 34.54 -57.32 -10.03
C LYS A 79 34.17 -55.90 -9.60
N PHE A 80 33.84 -55.01 -10.54
CA PHE A 80 33.39 -53.66 -10.24
C PHE A 80 31.91 -53.68 -9.81
N GLN A 81 31.63 -53.03 -8.69
CA GLN A 81 30.27 -52.76 -8.25
C GLN A 81 29.85 -51.39 -8.80
N TYR A 82 28.86 -51.36 -9.70
CA TYR A 82 28.41 -50.13 -10.37
C TYR A 82 27.19 -49.48 -9.68
N ASN A 83 26.43 -50.24 -8.89
CA ASN A 83 25.19 -49.77 -8.24
C ASN A 83 25.35 -49.76 -6.72
N ARG A 84 26.10 -48.80 -6.18
CA ARG A 84 26.02 -48.52 -4.73
C ARG A 84 24.90 -47.52 -4.50
N GLU A 85 24.02 -47.82 -3.56
CA GLU A 85 23.02 -46.87 -3.08
C GLU A 85 23.71 -45.57 -2.65
N ILE A 86 23.16 -44.45 -3.11
CA ILE A 86 23.61 -43.13 -2.70
C ILE A 86 23.27 -43.02 -1.21
N ILE A 87 24.29 -42.94 -0.35
CA ILE A 87 24.09 -42.66 1.06
C ILE A 87 23.33 -41.31 1.13
N PRO A 88 22.11 -41.26 1.69
CA PRO A 88 21.37 -40.01 1.80
C PRO A 88 22.25 -39.02 2.57
N GLN A 89 22.53 -37.86 1.97
CA GLN A 89 23.18 -36.79 2.71
C GLN A 89 22.23 -36.35 3.82
N VAL A 90 22.52 -36.76 5.05
CA VAL A 90 21.82 -36.25 6.24
C VAL A 90 22.23 -34.79 6.36
N GLY A 91 21.34 -33.89 5.93
CA GLY A 91 21.55 -32.45 5.92
C GLY A 91 21.17 -31.80 4.61
N GLN A 92 19.88 -31.73 4.31
CA GLN A 92 19.40 -30.73 3.36
C GLN A 92 19.72 -29.35 3.93
N PHE A 93 20.65 -28.63 3.31
CA PHE A 93 20.81 -27.19 3.53
C PHE A 93 19.50 -26.52 3.08
N THR A 94 18.57 -26.29 4.01
CA THR A 94 17.47 -25.35 3.78
C THR A 94 18.08 -23.96 3.69
N LEU A 95 17.98 -23.33 2.52
CA LEU A 95 18.35 -21.93 2.36
C LEU A 95 17.60 -21.10 3.42
N PRO A 96 18.26 -20.09 4.03
CA PRO A 96 17.55 -19.20 4.92
C PRO A 96 16.39 -18.54 4.15
N PRO A 97 15.29 -18.21 4.84
CA PRO A 97 14.18 -17.50 4.22
C PRO A 97 14.69 -16.24 3.51
N PRO A 98 14.17 -15.94 2.31
CA PRO A 98 14.70 -14.86 1.46
C PRO A 98 14.45 -13.47 2.03
N SER A 99 13.59 -13.34 3.03
CA SER A 99 13.23 -12.07 3.65
C SER A 99 12.68 -12.28 5.07
N ILE A 100 12.61 -11.19 5.85
CA ILE A 100 11.99 -11.19 7.18
C ILE A 100 10.50 -11.53 7.05
N GLU A 101 9.80 -11.07 6.01
CA GLU A 101 8.38 -11.40 5.81
C GLU A 101 8.17 -12.90 5.61
N SER A 102 9.06 -13.53 4.84
CA SER A 102 9.01 -14.98 4.59
C SER A 102 9.34 -15.78 5.84
N TYR A 103 10.21 -15.24 6.69
CA TYR A 103 10.58 -15.86 7.97
C TYR A 103 9.47 -15.76 9.01
N VAL A 104 8.89 -14.56 9.16
CA VAL A 104 7.86 -14.25 10.18
C VAL A 104 6.45 -14.66 9.69
N GLY A 105 6.28 -14.87 8.38
CA GLY A 105 4.97 -15.13 7.77
C GLY A 105 4.04 -13.91 7.78
N ARG A 106 4.61 -12.70 7.89
CA ARG A 106 3.87 -11.43 8.00
C ARG A 106 4.39 -10.43 6.95
N PRO A 107 3.52 -9.76 6.18
CA PRO A 107 3.93 -8.73 5.22
C PRO A 107 4.71 -7.59 5.89
N GLU A 108 5.63 -6.97 5.15
CA GLU A 108 6.53 -5.91 5.64
C GLU A 108 5.77 -4.80 6.38
N PHE A 109 4.66 -4.36 5.80
CA PHE A 109 3.83 -3.27 6.31
C PHE A 109 3.01 -3.63 7.57
N LEU A 110 3.12 -4.86 8.08
CA LEU A 110 2.51 -5.33 9.33
C LEU A 110 3.54 -5.82 10.34
N LEU A 111 4.83 -5.80 10.00
CA LEU A 111 5.89 -6.25 10.91
C LEU A 111 5.99 -5.38 12.17
N PHE A 112 5.56 -4.12 12.10
CA PHE A 112 5.56 -3.21 13.23
C PHE A 112 4.38 -3.45 14.20
N CYS A 113 3.35 -4.19 13.78
CA CYS A 113 2.14 -4.38 14.57
C CYS A 113 2.32 -5.46 15.64
N ASP A 114 2.10 -5.09 16.89
CA ASP A 114 2.02 -6.03 18.01
C ASP A 114 0.55 -6.46 18.17
N THR A 115 0.27 -7.72 17.81
CA THR A 115 -1.07 -8.30 17.90
C THR A 115 -1.51 -8.56 19.33
N ASP A 116 -0.56 -8.60 20.28
CA ASP A 116 -0.81 -8.91 21.69
C ASP A 116 -0.89 -7.64 22.55
N ALA A 117 -0.67 -6.46 21.96
CA ALA A 117 -0.72 -5.17 22.66
C ALA A 117 -2.14 -4.83 23.17
N PRO A 118 -2.25 -4.07 24.28
CA PRO A 118 -3.54 -3.65 24.82
C PRO A 118 -4.38 -2.87 23.81
N ASN A 119 -5.61 -3.31 23.56
CA ASN A 119 -6.52 -2.68 22.60
C ASN A 119 -7.45 -1.63 23.24
N ALA A 120 -6.92 -0.82 24.16
CA ALA A 120 -7.67 0.28 24.74
C ALA A 120 -7.86 1.38 23.68
N LYS A 121 -9.11 1.74 23.37
CA LYS A 121 -9.44 2.78 22.39
C LYS A 121 -9.72 4.10 23.07
N VAL A 122 -9.36 5.19 22.41
CA VAL A 122 -9.72 6.55 22.76
C VAL A 122 -11.07 6.87 22.15
N LEU A 123 -12.08 7.04 23.02
CA LEU A 123 -13.43 7.39 22.60
C LEU A 123 -13.52 8.89 22.30
N ILE A 124 -13.88 9.21 21.05
CA ILE A 124 -14.22 10.54 20.58
C ILE A 124 -15.75 10.68 20.54
N ASP A 125 -16.28 11.51 21.43
CA ASP A 125 -17.70 11.82 21.45
C ASP A 125 -18.02 12.99 20.51
N VAL A 126 -18.94 12.75 19.58
CA VAL A 126 -19.38 13.70 18.56
C VAL A 126 -20.89 13.93 18.60
N ARG A 127 -21.58 13.47 19.66
CA ARG A 127 -23.02 13.70 19.85
C ARG A 127 -23.40 15.18 19.75
N TYR A 128 -22.57 16.04 20.32
CA TYR A 128 -22.77 17.48 20.32
C TYR A 128 -22.83 18.06 18.89
N LEU A 129 -22.08 17.48 17.94
CA LEU A 129 -22.10 17.90 16.53
C LEU A 129 -23.44 17.58 15.86
N LEU A 130 -23.99 16.40 16.15
CA LEU A 130 -25.29 15.98 15.62
C LEU A 130 -26.43 16.82 16.19
N GLU A 131 -26.33 17.18 17.47
CA GLU A 131 -27.28 18.10 18.11
C GLU A 131 -27.22 19.48 17.46
N GLU A 132 -26.02 20.04 17.26
CA GLU A 132 -25.85 21.36 16.66
C GLU A 132 -26.28 21.38 15.18
N ALA A 133 -25.92 20.36 14.39
CA ALA A 133 -26.44 20.20 13.05
C ALA A 133 -27.97 20.07 13.05
N GLY A 134 -28.55 19.32 13.99
CA GLY A 134 -29.99 19.21 14.18
C GLY A 134 -30.67 20.57 14.44
N ARG A 135 -30.03 21.47 15.18
CA ARG A 135 -30.50 22.85 15.38
C ARG A 135 -30.47 23.62 14.07
N ILE A 136 -29.34 23.62 13.34
CA ILE A 136 -29.22 24.33 12.04
C ILE A 136 -30.30 23.84 11.06
N LEU A 137 -30.50 22.53 10.95
CA LEU A 137 -31.53 21.93 10.10
C LEU A 137 -32.97 22.32 10.50
N ASN A 138 -33.22 22.70 11.75
CA ASN A 138 -34.53 23.19 12.21
C ASN A 138 -34.74 24.68 11.90
N TYR A 139 -33.69 25.51 12.02
CA TYR A 139 -33.79 26.94 11.75
C TYR A 139 -33.79 27.26 10.25
N GLY A 140 -33.15 26.42 9.43
CA GLY A 140 -32.99 26.67 8.01
C GLY A 140 -31.89 27.71 7.71
N PRO A 141 -31.90 28.33 6.52
CA PRO A 141 -30.88 29.30 6.12
C PRO A 141 -30.97 30.61 6.94
N GLU A 142 -29.83 31.27 7.11
CA GLU A 142 -29.69 32.53 7.87
C GLU A 142 -30.58 33.68 7.35
N SER A 143 -30.92 33.65 6.06
CA SER A 143 -31.80 34.62 5.42
C SER A 143 -32.66 33.95 4.34
N PRO A 144 -33.84 34.50 3.99
CA PRO A 144 -34.61 34.03 2.84
C PRO A 144 -33.76 34.09 1.56
N VAL A 145 -33.64 32.95 0.88
CA VAL A 145 -32.82 32.79 -0.32
C VAL A 145 -33.76 32.57 -1.50
N PHE A 146 -33.68 33.45 -2.50
CA PHE A 146 -34.45 33.36 -3.74
C PHE A 146 -33.51 33.33 -4.94
N ALA A 147 -33.81 32.48 -5.92
CA ALA A 147 -33.10 32.43 -7.18
C ALA A 147 -34.02 31.85 -8.27
N GLU A 148 -33.61 32.01 -9.53
CA GLU A 148 -34.36 31.56 -10.71
C GLU A 148 -34.44 30.03 -10.81
N ASN A 149 -33.40 29.32 -10.38
CA ASN A 149 -33.33 27.86 -10.38
C ASN A 149 -32.58 27.34 -9.13
N GLN A 150 -32.52 26.01 -8.98
CA GLN A 150 -31.95 25.39 -7.78
C GLN A 150 -30.42 25.54 -7.74
N LEU A 151 -29.73 25.44 -8.88
CA LEU A 151 -28.27 25.65 -8.92
C LEU A 151 -27.89 27.05 -8.47
N LYS A 152 -28.53 28.11 -9.01
CA LYS A 152 -28.25 29.49 -8.60
C LYS A 152 -28.56 29.73 -7.13
N LYS A 153 -29.64 29.14 -6.61
CA LYS A 153 -29.96 29.21 -5.18
C LYS A 153 -28.85 28.57 -4.35
N PHE A 154 -28.39 27.41 -4.77
CA PHE A 154 -27.32 26.68 -4.10
C PHE A 154 -25.98 27.42 -4.20
N THR A 155 -25.71 28.11 -5.31
CA THR A 155 -24.54 28.95 -5.53
C THR A 155 -24.48 30.16 -4.59
N GLN A 156 -25.59 30.64 -4.04
CA GLN A 156 -25.53 31.63 -2.94
C GLN A 156 -24.84 31.08 -1.68
N GLY A 157 -24.81 29.75 -1.52
CA GLY A 157 -24.01 29.05 -0.52
C GLY A 157 -22.51 28.98 -0.83
N PHE A 158 -22.05 29.49 -1.99
CA PHE A 158 -20.63 29.48 -2.38
C PHE A 158 -19.74 30.25 -1.38
N LYS A 159 -20.31 31.16 -0.57
CA LYS A 159 -19.62 31.79 0.57
C LYS A 159 -18.99 30.79 1.55
N PHE A 160 -19.51 29.56 1.64
CA PHE A 160 -18.97 28.47 2.46
C PHE A 160 -17.89 27.65 1.74
N ILE A 161 -17.81 27.72 0.42
CA ILE A 161 -16.72 27.12 -0.39
C ILE A 161 -15.56 28.12 -0.54
N ARG A 162 -15.87 29.42 -0.55
CA ARG A 162 -14.90 30.49 -0.68
C ARG A 162 -14.03 30.56 0.57
N LEU A 163 -12.72 30.55 0.36
CA LEU A 163 -11.73 30.65 1.41
C LEU A 163 -11.31 32.09 1.65
N ASN A 164 -11.16 32.43 2.94
CA ASN A 164 -10.59 33.70 3.35
C ASN A 164 -9.07 33.56 3.49
N MET A 165 -8.33 34.18 2.57
CA MET A 165 -6.86 34.14 2.53
C MET A 165 -6.18 35.26 3.33
N GLU A 166 -6.94 36.20 3.90
CA GLU A 166 -6.38 37.38 4.58
C GLU A 166 -5.79 37.02 5.96
N ASN A 167 -6.34 36.00 6.63
CA ASN A 167 -5.97 35.61 7.99
C ASN A 167 -5.61 34.12 8.09
N LEU A 168 -4.67 33.67 7.25
CA LEU A 168 -4.19 32.29 7.31
C LEU A 168 -3.36 32.06 8.57
N GLN A 169 -3.79 31.10 9.39
CA GLN A 169 -3.08 30.65 10.57
C GLN A 169 -2.08 29.56 10.18
N LYS A 170 -0.78 29.81 10.37
CA LYS A 170 0.26 28.80 10.17
C LYS A 170 0.21 27.80 11.34
N VAL A 171 0.10 26.52 11.00
CA VAL A 171 0.16 25.42 11.97
C VAL A 171 1.46 24.64 11.77
N GLU A 172 2.27 24.58 12.82
CA GLU A 172 3.53 23.82 12.86
C GLU A 172 3.40 22.52 13.67
N TYR A 173 2.43 22.48 14.57
CA TYR A 173 2.08 21.35 15.43
C TYR A 173 0.57 21.14 15.39
N ALA A 174 0.12 19.93 15.07
CA ALA A 174 -1.29 19.57 15.02
C ALA A 174 -1.56 18.40 15.97
N ASP A 175 -2.35 18.66 17.01
CA ASP A 175 -2.77 17.71 18.01
C ASP A 175 -4.23 17.23 17.82
N GLN A 176 -4.73 16.51 18.81
CA GLN A 176 -6.12 16.03 18.84
C GLN A 176 -7.12 17.18 18.73
N LYS A 177 -6.88 18.30 19.41
CA LYS A 177 -7.78 19.45 19.46
C LYS A 177 -7.84 20.13 18.09
N GLU A 178 -6.72 20.37 17.42
CA GLU A 178 -6.73 20.96 16.07
C GLU A 178 -7.52 20.08 15.08
N LEU A 179 -7.42 18.76 15.21
CA LEU A 179 -8.15 17.84 14.36
C LEU A 179 -9.66 17.83 14.67
N MET A 180 -10.04 17.86 15.94
CA MET A 180 -11.45 17.93 16.34
C MET A 180 -12.10 19.25 15.90
N GLU A 181 -11.41 20.38 16.03
CA GLU A 181 -11.88 21.68 15.52
C GLU A 181 -12.08 21.68 14.00
N MET A 182 -11.26 20.92 13.27
CA MET A 182 -11.41 20.72 11.84
C MET A 182 -12.68 19.94 11.50
N TRP A 183 -12.93 18.81 12.19
CA TRP A 183 -14.13 18.01 11.99
C TRP A 183 -15.41 18.80 12.29
N GLU A 184 -15.43 19.48 13.43
CA GLU A 184 -16.54 20.35 13.83
C GLU A 184 -16.81 21.42 12.77
N TYR A 185 -15.76 22.11 12.32
CA TYR A 185 -15.90 23.14 11.30
C TYR A 185 -16.53 22.60 10.02
N TYR A 186 -16.01 21.52 9.45
CA TYR A 186 -16.51 21.01 8.18
C TYR A 186 -17.91 20.42 8.31
N PHE A 187 -18.22 19.74 9.40
CA PHE A 187 -19.55 19.19 9.63
C PHE A 187 -20.61 20.30 9.68
N LEU A 188 -20.36 21.35 10.47
CA LEU A 188 -21.29 22.49 10.56
C LEU A 188 -21.32 23.33 9.29
N LEU A 189 -20.18 23.50 8.61
CA LEU A 189 -20.11 24.22 7.34
C LEU A 189 -20.95 23.56 6.26
N VAL A 190 -20.80 22.24 6.10
CA VAL A 190 -21.57 21.47 5.11
C VAL A 190 -23.06 21.49 5.46
N THR A 191 -23.40 21.42 6.76
CA THR A 191 -24.79 21.57 7.22
C THR A 191 -25.39 22.89 6.74
N LYS A 192 -24.69 24.02 6.98
CA LYS A 192 -25.14 25.35 6.56
C LYS A 192 -25.21 25.50 5.04
N TRP A 193 -24.24 24.93 4.33
CA TRP A 193 -24.19 24.95 2.87
C TRP A 193 -25.39 24.21 2.26
N LEU A 194 -25.75 23.03 2.75
CA LEU A 194 -26.91 22.26 2.28
C LEU A 194 -28.25 22.98 2.49
N MET A 195 -28.34 23.93 3.43
CA MET A 195 -29.54 24.76 3.62
C MET A 195 -29.81 25.74 2.48
N TYR A 196 -28.91 25.84 1.50
CA TYR A 196 -29.14 26.61 0.27
C TYR A 196 -29.72 25.77 -0.86
N PHE A 197 -29.96 24.47 -0.63
CA PHE A 197 -30.56 23.56 -1.59
C PHE A 197 -31.94 23.09 -1.11
N ASP A 198 -33.00 23.44 -1.85
CA ASP A 198 -34.37 23.22 -1.36
C ASP A 198 -34.75 21.74 -1.34
N GLU A 199 -34.27 20.97 -2.32
CA GLU A 199 -34.61 19.54 -2.39
C GLU A 199 -34.05 18.76 -1.20
N PHE A 200 -32.90 19.19 -0.64
CA PHE A 200 -32.37 18.63 0.61
C PHE A 200 -33.24 19.02 1.82
N GLN A 201 -33.74 20.25 1.87
CA GLN A 201 -34.60 20.72 2.95
C GLN A 201 -35.95 19.98 2.99
N LYS A 202 -36.46 19.51 1.85
CA LYS A 202 -37.69 18.72 1.74
C LYS A 202 -37.56 17.30 2.28
N LEU A 203 -36.34 16.79 2.45
CA LEU A 203 -36.12 15.44 2.99
C LEU A 203 -36.55 15.35 4.45
N ASN A 204 -36.93 14.14 4.87
CA ASN A 204 -37.13 13.88 6.30
C ASN A 204 -35.80 13.98 7.06
N ARG A 205 -35.89 14.21 8.38
CA ARG A 205 -34.71 14.44 9.22
C ARG A 205 -33.72 13.28 9.22
N HIS A 206 -34.20 12.04 9.12
CA HIS A 206 -33.33 10.87 9.07
C HIS A 206 -32.44 10.92 7.82
N LEU A 207 -33.03 11.11 6.63
CA LEU A 207 -32.27 11.21 5.38
C LEU A 207 -31.34 12.42 5.35
N GLN A 208 -31.76 13.57 5.89
CA GLN A 208 -30.89 14.75 6.01
C GLN A 208 -29.63 14.44 6.80
N MET A 209 -29.79 13.80 7.96
CA MET A 209 -28.67 13.47 8.84
C MET A 209 -27.76 12.39 8.22
N THR A 210 -28.34 11.34 7.64
CA THR A 210 -27.57 10.28 6.97
C THR A 210 -26.73 10.82 5.81
N LEU A 211 -27.29 11.70 4.98
CA LEU A 211 -26.55 12.37 3.92
C LEU A 211 -25.42 13.23 4.50
N LEU A 212 -25.72 14.08 5.48
CA LEU A 212 -24.74 14.97 6.10
C LEU A 212 -23.56 14.20 6.72
N GLN A 213 -23.83 13.17 7.52
CA GLN A 213 -22.82 12.28 8.11
C GLN A 213 -21.92 11.63 7.07
N SER A 214 -22.43 11.39 5.85
CA SER A 214 -21.67 10.73 4.79
C SER A 214 -20.84 11.67 3.91
N ILE A 215 -21.16 12.96 3.80
CA ILE A 215 -20.56 13.81 2.76
C ILE A 215 -19.61 14.90 3.28
N TRP A 216 -19.61 15.22 4.58
CA TRP A 216 -18.82 16.34 5.10
C TRP A 216 -17.31 16.17 4.86
N HIS A 217 -16.76 14.95 5.03
CA HIS A 217 -15.35 14.65 4.79
C HIS A 217 -15.02 14.59 3.30
N VAL A 218 -16.00 14.22 2.47
CA VAL A 218 -15.87 14.23 1.01
C VAL A 218 -15.82 15.66 0.49
N PHE A 219 -16.67 16.54 1.02
CA PHE A 219 -16.63 17.97 0.77
C PHE A 219 -15.27 18.57 1.16
N GLN A 220 -14.79 18.25 2.37
CA GLN A 220 -13.50 18.70 2.88
C GLN A 220 -12.34 18.38 1.92
N LYS A 221 -12.34 17.19 1.31
CA LYS A 221 -11.28 16.78 0.37
C LYS A 221 -11.19 17.72 -0.83
N LEU A 222 -12.32 18.01 -1.48
CA LEU A 222 -12.34 18.96 -2.59
C LEU A 222 -12.01 20.38 -2.13
N HIS A 223 -12.52 20.80 -0.98
CA HIS A 223 -12.25 22.11 -0.39
C HIS A 223 -10.76 22.36 -0.15
N LYS A 224 -10.01 21.35 0.34
CA LYS A 224 -8.54 21.40 0.45
C LYS A 224 -7.89 21.77 -0.89
N TYR A 225 -8.29 21.12 -1.99
CA TYR A 225 -7.72 21.38 -3.31
C TYR A 225 -8.04 22.77 -3.84
N VAL A 226 -9.29 23.21 -3.67
CA VAL A 226 -9.72 24.56 -4.07
C VAL A 226 -8.92 25.62 -3.32
N GLY A 227 -8.74 25.45 -2.00
CA GLY A 227 -7.94 26.36 -1.19
C GLY A 227 -6.47 26.38 -1.52
N THR A 228 -5.87 25.21 -1.64
CA THR A 228 -4.45 25.08 -1.95
C THR A 228 -4.14 25.66 -3.35
N MET A 229 -5.03 25.45 -4.33
CA MET A 229 -4.91 26.05 -5.66
C MET A 229 -5.02 27.57 -5.60
N ALA A 230 -6.00 28.11 -4.89
CA ALA A 230 -6.19 29.55 -4.74
C ALA A 230 -4.96 30.21 -4.08
N TYR A 231 -4.37 29.55 -3.07
CA TYR A 231 -3.15 30.01 -2.43
C TYR A 231 -1.94 29.97 -3.39
N HIS A 232 -1.74 28.88 -4.15
CA HIS A 232 -0.67 28.81 -5.16
C HIS A 232 -0.83 29.86 -6.28
N LYS A 233 -2.07 30.21 -6.64
CA LYS A 233 -2.35 31.28 -7.61
C LYS A 233 -1.92 32.65 -7.07
N MET A 234 -2.13 32.91 -5.77
CA MET A 234 -1.74 34.16 -5.11
C MET A 234 -0.24 34.23 -4.81
N TYR A 235 0.39 33.09 -4.54
CA TYR A 235 1.80 32.96 -4.19
C TYR A 235 2.53 31.99 -5.14
N PRO A 236 3.01 32.46 -6.31
CA PRO A 236 3.60 31.59 -7.34
C PRO A 236 4.86 30.80 -6.90
N TYR A 237 5.53 31.25 -5.84
CA TYR A 237 6.71 30.61 -5.26
C TYR A 237 6.39 29.69 -4.07
N ALA A 238 5.10 29.45 -3.79
CA ALA A 238 4.68 28.51 -2.76
C ALA A 238 5.27 27.12 -3.01
N LYS A 239 5.71 26.45 -1.94
CA LYS A 239 6.20 25.08 -2.04
C LYS A 239 5.05 24.16 -2.40
N LYS A 240 5.38 23.09 -3.09
CA LYS A 240 4.47 21.99 -3.40
C LYS A 240 3.88 21.30 -2.16
N SER A 241 4.60 21.35 -1.04
CA SER A 241 4.18 20.82 0.26
C SER A 241 3.21 21.73 1.02
N ASN A 242 2.99 22.96 0.55
CA ASN A 242 2.08 23.90 1.20
C ASN A 242 0.62 23.49 0.89
N VAL A 243 -0.18 23.35 1.94
CA VAL A 243 -1.58 22.94 1.87
C VAL A 243 -2.43 23.92 2.66
N ILE A 244 -3.58 24.28 2.10
CA ILE A 244 -4.61 25.07 2.78
C ILE A 244 -5.80 24.18 3.10
N ILE A 245 -6.20 24.17 4.38
CA ILE A 245 -7.42 23.52 4.85
C ILE A 245 -8.15 24.55 5.71
N LYS A 246 -9.38 24.94 5.35
CA LYS A 246 -10.07 26.07 6.01
C LYS A 246 -9.14 27.30 5.93
N ASN A 247 -8.86 27.93 7.05
CA ASN A 247 -8.05 29.13 7.21
C ASN A 247 -6.67 28.76 7.76
N VAL A 248 -6.29 27.48 7.66
CA VAL A 248 -5.04 26.94 8.17
C VAL A 248 -4.08 26.70 7.01
N PHE A 249 -2.86 27.21 7.17
CA PHE A 249 -1.73 26.92 6.31
C PHE A 249 -0.84 25.87 6.98
N MET A 250 -0.54 24.78 6.25
CA MET A 250 0.38 23.73 6.69
C MET A 250 1.45 23.48 5.62
N ASP A 251 2.71 23.40 6.05
CA ASP A 251 3.79 22.86 5.21
C ASP A 251 3.94 21.38 5.55
N MET A 252 3.46 20.50 4.67
CA MET A 252 3.40 19.05 4.91
C MET A 252 4.78 18.40 5.12
N GLU A 253 5.87 19.07 4.74
CA GLU A 253 7.24 18.59 5.01
C GLU A 253 7.72 18.92 6.42
N ASN A 254 7.17 19.97 7.04
CA ASN A 254 7.66 20.53 8.31
C ASN A 254 6.63 20.45 9.45
N VAL A 255 5.36 20.18 9.16
CA VAL A 255 4.32 20.04 10.17
C VAL A 255 4.57 18.79 11.01
N THR A 256 4.47 18.95 12.34
CA THR A 256 4.48 17.83 13.27
C THR A 256 3.05 17.48 13.64
N ILE A 257 2.65 16.24 13.39
CA ILE A 257 1.33 15.73 13.77
C ILE A 257 1.51 14.82 14.96
N ASP A 258 0.82 15.13 16.05
CA ASP A 258 0.76 14.29 17.23
C ASP A 258 -0.14 13.08 16.96
N THR A 259 0.47 11.90 16.99
CA THR A 259 -0.23 10.62 16.81
C THR A 259 -0.30 9.81 18.10
N GLU A 260 0.29 10.26 19.20
CA GLU A 260 0.39 9.50 20.46
C GLU A 260 -1.00 9.25 21.07
N TRP A 261 -1.91 10.20 20.92
CA TRP A 261 -3.28 10.07 21.41
C TRP A 261 -4.12 9.06 20.61
N MET A 262 -3.70 8.68 19.40
CA MET A 262 -4.46 7.78 18.52
C MET A 262 -3.76 6.46 18.22
N SER A 263 -2.51 6.27 18.64
CA SER A 263 -1.74 5.07 18.34
C SER A 263 -0.55 4.89 19.28
N ASP A 264 -0.23 3.64 19.58
CA ASP A 264 1.00 3.27 20.29
C ASP A 264 2.20 3.14 19.33
N TYR A 265 1.96 3.20 18.01
CA TYR A 265 2.99 2.99 17.01
C TYR A 265 3.73 4.29 16.68
N PRO A 266 5.01 4.21 16.26
CA PRO A 266 5.76 5.38 15.83
C PRO A 266 5.01 6.15 14.73
N LYS A 267 5.06 7.49 14.82
CA LYS A 267 4.35 8.41 13.93
C LYS A 267 4.53 8.09 12.45
N GLU A 268 5.71 7.63 12.03
CA GLU A 268 6.03 7.32 10.64
C GLU A 268 5.15 6.20 10.08
N HIS A 269 4.76 5.25 10.93
CA HIS A 269 3.85 4.16 10.56
C HIS A 269 2.40 4.63 10.55
N VAL A 270 1.98 5.40 11.56
CA VAL A 270 0.61 5.93 11.68
C VAL A 270 0.28 6.88 10.52
N MET A 271 1.21 7.76 10.19
CA MET A 271 1.08 8.72 9.09
C MET A 271 0.84 8.05 7.73
N ARG A 272 1.36 6.83 7.50
CA ARG A 272 1.07 6.08 6.26
C ARG A 272 -0.40 5.70 6.13
N TYR A 273 -1.13 5.56 7.25
CA TYR A 273 -2.56 5.30 7.25
C TYR A 273 -3.34 6.61 7.17
N LEU A 274 -2.99 7.63 7.95
CA LEU A 274 -3.67 8.94 7.89
C LEU A 274 -3.56 9.62 6.51
N MET A 275 -2.43 9.42 5.81
CA MET A 275 -2.19 9.98 4.48
C MET A 275 -2.63 9.07 3.33
N VAL A 276 -3.28 7.93 3.57
CA VAL A 276 -3.60 7.00 2.48
C VAL A 276 -4.54 7.60 1.42
N GLN A 277 -5.37 8.58 1.83
CA GLN A 277 -6.38 9.18 0.97
C GLN A 277 -5.87 10.45 0.26
N THR A 278 -4.57 10.77 0.34
CA THR A 278 -4.00 11.85 -0.48
C THR A 278 -3.97 11.39 -1.93
N CYS A 279 -4.67 12.11 -2.80
CA CYS A 279 -4.58 11.85 -4.23
C CYS A 279 -3.21 12.31 -4.75
N HIS A 280 -2.93 12.12 -6.04
CA HIS A 280 -1.87 12.88 -6.70
C HIS A 280 -2.26 14.37 -6.73
N ASP A 281 -2.02 15.06 -5.62
CA ASP A 281 -2.48 16.43 -5.37
C ASP A 281 -2.10 17.38 -6.52
N PHE A 282 -0.96 17.13 -7.20
CA PHE A 282 -0.53 17.90 -8.38
C PHE A 282 -1.48 17.85 -9.57
N ASP A 283 -2.05 16.69 -9.89
CA ASP A 283 -2.90 16.55 -11.07
C ASP A 283 -4.22 17.28 -10.89
N ILE A 284 -4.78 17.23 -9.68
CA ILE A 284 -6.01 17.94 -9.33
C ILE A 284 -5.76 19.45 -9.28
N LEU A 285 -4.69 19.90 -8.61
CA LEU A 285 -4.35 21.32 -8.52
C LEU A 285 -4.10 21.93 -9.90
N ALA A 286 -3.34 21.23 -10.76
CA ALA A 286 -3.09 21.66 -12.13
C ALA A 286 -4.39 21.68 -12.96
N ALA A 287 -5.25 20.68 -12.81
CA ALA A 287 -6.54 20.64 -13.51
C ALA A 287 -7.45 21.82 -13.10
N LEU A 288 -7.57 22.11 -11.80
CA LEU A 288 -8.33 23.25 -11.29
C LEU A 288 -7.76 24.58 -11.79
N GLN A 289 -6.43 24.73 -11.78
CA GLN A 289 -5.77 25.94 -12.27
C GLN A 289 -5.99 26.17 -13.76
N VAL A 290 -5.97 25.13 -14.58
CA VAL A 290 -6.23 25.24 -16.03
C VAL A 290 -7.71 25.47 -16.34
N LEU A 291 -8.60 24.86 -15.55
CA LEU A 291 -10.04 24.97 -15.80
C LEU A 291 -10.60 26.31 -15.33
N GLU A 292 -10.06 26.90 -14.27
CA GLU A 292 -10.61 28.08 -13.59
C GLU A 292 -12.15 28.01 -13.48
N PRO A 293 -12.68 27.11 -12.64
CA PRO A 293 -14.12 26.94 -12.51
C PRO A 293 -14.82 28.22 -12.00
N THR A 294 -16.04 28.47 -12.49
CA THR A 294 -16.92 29.54 -11.97
C THR A 294 -17.58 29.13 -10.65
N GLU A 295 -18.27 30.05 -9.98
CA GLU A 295 -18.99 29.73 -8.73
C GLU A 295 -20.06 28.66 -8.95
N GLU A 296 -20.82 28.73 -10.05
CA GLU A 296 -21.81 27.72 -10.43
C GLU A 296 -21.17 26.36 -10.70
N GLU A 297 -20.04 26.34 -11.43
CA GLU A 297 -19.31 25.11 -11.71
C GLU A 297 -18.70 24.50 -10.44
N TYR A 298 -18.20 25.31 -9.51
CA TYR A 298 -17.74 24.84 -8.21
C TYR A 298 -18.91 24.25 -7.40
N THR A 299 -20.02 24.98 -7.26
CA THR A 299 -21.19 24.47 -6.53
C THR A 299 -21.65 23.14 -7.11
N PHE A 300 -21.74 23.02 -8.43
CA PHE A 300 -22.05 21.76 -9.10
C PHE A 300 -20.99 20.68 -8.80
N LEU A 301 -19.70 21.01 -8.87
CA LEU A 301 -18.61 20.06 -8.63
C LEU A 301 -18.66 19.49 -7.21
N PHE A 302 -18.88 20.33 -6.20
CA PHE A 302 -19.05 19.93 -4.80
C PHE A 302 -20.29 19.07 -4.59
N ALA A 303 -21.45 19.53 -5.08
CA ALA A 303 -22.71 18.79 -4.99
C ALA A 303 -22.61 17.44 -5.69
N HIS A 304 -22.06 17.41 -6.91
CA HIS A 304 -21.86 16.19 -7.67
C HIS A 304 -20.96 15.20 -6.92
N LEU A 305 -19.83 15.67 -6.38
CA LEU A 305 -18.91 14.81 -5.64
C LEU A 305 -19.59 14.17 -4.43
N CYS A 306 -20.29 14.99 -3.63
CA CYS A 306 -20.93 14.58 -2.39
C CYS A 306 -22.09 13.61 -2.63
N PHE A 307 -23.04 13.99 -3.49
CA PHE A 307 -24.25 13.20 -3.72
C PHE A 307 -23.96 11.90 -4.48
N GLN A 308 -23.05 11.92 -5.46
CA GLN A 308 -22.64 10.70 -6.13
C GLN A 308 -21.93 9.73 -5.17
N TYR A 309 -21.11 10.23 -4.25
CA TYR A 309 -20.49 9.40 -3.23
C TYR A 309 -21.55 8.79 -2.29
N ALA A 310 -22.47 9.61 -1.76
CA ALA A 310 -23.50 9.14 -0.84
C ALA A 310 -24.43 8.10 -1.48
N GLY A 311 -24.85 8.33 -2.73
CA GLY A 311 -25.66 7.39 -3.49
C GLY A 311 -24.95 6.04 -3.69
N LYS A 312 -23.66 6.06 -4.09
CA LYS A 312 -22.87 4.83 -4.24
C LYS A 312 -22.63 4.10 -2.92
N ARG A 313 -22.50 4.83 -1.81
CA ARG A 313 -22.28 4.25 -0.48
C ARG A 313 -23.51 3.51 0.04
N TYR A 314 -24.67 4.16 0.04
CA TYR A 314 -25.87 3.60 0.68
C TYR A 314 -26.80 2.84 -0.27
N GLN A 315 -26.72 3.07 -1.59
CA GLN A 315 -27.60 2.46 -2.58
C GLN A 315 -29.10 2.75 -2.28
N GLY A 316 -30.01 1.98 -2.89
CA GLY A 316 -31.44 2.01 -2.55
C GLY A 316 -32.10 3.39 -2.66
N ASP A 317 -32.88 3.76 -1.64
CA ASP A 317 -33.62 5.04 -1.63
C ASP A 317 -32.70 6.27 -1.58
N ILE A 318 -31.54 6.18 -0.91
CA ILE A 318 -30.57 7.28 -0.87
C ILE A 318 -29.96 7.50 -2.26
N LEU A 319 -29.66 6.43 -3.00
CA LEU A 319 -29.22 6.56 -4.40
C LEU A 319 -30.29 7.26 -5.25
N ARG A 320 -31.56 6.85 -5.12
CA ARG A 320 -32.66 7.49 -5.87
C ARG A 320 -32.81 8.98 -5.55
N VAL A 321 -32.69 9.35 -4.28
CA VAL A 321 -32.75 10.76 -3.84
C VAL A 321 -31.57 11.55 -4.40
N THR A 322 -30.35 11.02 -4.27
CA THR A 322 -29.14 11.70 -4.74
C THR A 322 -29.09 11.80 -6.27
N ASP A 323 -29.53 10.78 -7.01
CA ASP A 323 -29.64 10.85 -8.48
C ASP A 323 -30.65 11.91 -8.92
N SER A 324 -31.80 12.03 -8.24
CA SER A 324 -32.76 13.11 -8.47
C SER A 324 -32.14 14.50 -8.25
N PHE A 325 -31.35 14.67 -7.17
CA PHE A 325 -30.64 15.92 -6.92
C PHE A 325 -29.64 16.25 -8.05
N LEU A 326 -28.88 15.24 -8.50
CA LEU A 326 -27.92 15.39 -9.57
C LEU A 326 -28.57 15.71 -10.91
N GLU A 327 -29.74 15.13 -11.20
CA GLU A 327 -30.51 15.42 -12.41
C GLU A 327 -30.93 16.89 -12.45
N ILE A 328 -31.51 17.41 -11.35
CA ILE A 328 -31.92 18.81 -11.23
C ILE A 328 -30.72 19.75 -11.45
N LEU A 329 -29.62 19.52 -10.73
CA LEU A 329 -28.43 20.36 -10.83
C LEU A 329 -27.75 20.26 -12.20
N SER A 330 -27.82 19.11 -12.87
CA SER A 330 -27.25 18.92 -14.21
C SER A 330 -28.05 19.66 -15.28
N ASN A 331 -29.38 19.67 -15.17
CA ASN A 331 -30.25 20.45 -16.05
C ASN A 331 -30.03 21.96 -15.86
N ASP A 332 -29.96 22.42 -14.61
CA ASP A 332 -29.67 23.83 -14.32
C ASP A 332 -28.27 24.24 -14.83
N LEU A 333 -27.27 23.36 -14.68
CA LEU A 333 -25.92 23.61 -15.22
C LEU A 333 -25.91 23.66 -16.76
N HIS A 334 -26.72 22.82 -17.42
CA HIS A 334 -26.89 22.89 -18.88
C HIS A 334 -27.43 24.26 -19.31
N HIS A 335 -28.49 24.73 -18.66
CA HIS A 335 -29.04 26.07 -18.92
C HIS A 335 -27.99 27.16 -18.70
N TYR A 336 -27.25 27.10 -17.59
CA TYR A 336 -26.14 28.03 -17.31
C TYR A 336 -25.10 28.08 -18.45
N TYR A 337 -24.66 26.92 -18.95
CA TYR A 337 -23.70 26.89 -20.05
C TYR A 337 -24.28 27.41 -21.37
N VAL A 338 -25.50 27.03 -21.71
CA VAL A 338 -26.09 27.33 -23.02
C VAL A 338 -26.60 28.77 -23.09
N GLU A 339 -27.36 29.20 -22.08
CA GLU A 339 -28.08 30.47 -22.10
C GLU A 339 -27.24 31.62 -21.52
N GLU A 340 -26.51 31.38 -20.42
CA GLU A 340 -25.78 32.45 -19.72
C GLU A 340 -24.35 32.60 -20.22
N GLN A 341 -23.60 31.50 -20.35
CA GLN A 341 -22.24 31.54 -20.89
C GLN A 341 -22.17 31.52 -22.43
N ASN A 342 -23.30 31.33 -23.12
CA ASN A 342 -23.35 31.18 -24.58
C ASN A 342 -22.34 30.12 -25.09
N ARG A 343 -22.21 29.01 -24.36
CA ARG A 343 -21.23 27.94 -24.59
C ARG A 343 -21.92 26.59 -24.80
N PRO A 344 -22.58 26.37 -25.95
CA PRO A 344 -23.29 25.12 -26.21
C PRO A 344 -22.36 23.89 -26.32
N ARG A 345 -21.07 24.08 -26.61
CA ARG A 345 -20.07 23.00 -26.69
C ARG A 345 -19.27 22.86 -25.39
N TYR A 346 -19.96 22.74 -24.27
CA TYR A 346 -19.33 22.64 -22.94
C TYR A 346 -18.95 21.20 -22.53
N PHE A 347 -19.36 20.17 -23.28
CA PHE A 347 -19.20 18.76 -22.88
C PHE A 347 -17.75 18.38 -22.52
N LEU A 348 -16.75 18.85 -23.28
CA LEU A 348 -15.34 18.58 -22.98
C LEU A 348 -14.87 19.23 -21.68
N ARG A 349 -15.42 20.42 -21.35
CA ARG A 349 -15.12 21.10 -20.10
C ARG A 349 -15.74 20.35 -18.93
N LEU A 350 -17.01 19.97 -19.04
CA LEU A 350 -17.68 19.16 -18.02
C LEU A 350 -16.96 17.83 -17.80
N ALA A 351 -16.54 17.13 -18.87
CA ALA A 351 -15.76 15.90 -18.75
C ALA A 351 -14.44 16.10 -17.99
N LYS A 352 -13.76 17.24 -18.20
CA LYS A 352 -12.53 17.58 -17.44
C LYS A 352 -12.83 17.89 -15.97
N LEU A 353 -13.92 18.61 -15.67
CA LEU A 353 -14.38 18.83 -14.29
C LEU A 353 -14.69 17.51 -13.59
N MET A 354 -15.40 16.60 -14.25
CA MET A 354 -15.76 15.29 -13.69
C MET A 354 -14.54 14.39 -13.44
N LYS A 355 -13.45 14.55 -14.20
CA LYS A 355 -12.19 13.83 -13.91
C LYS A 355 -11.64 14.17 -12.52
N ILE A 356 -11.82 15.40 -12.04
CA ILE A 356 -11.41 15.80 -10.69
C ILE A 356 -12.20 15.01 -9.65
N ASN A 357 -13.53 15.02 -9.76
CA ASN A 357 -14.39 14.29 -8.83
C ASN A 357 -14.13 12.79 -8.83
N ASN A 358 -13.93 12.21 -10.03
CA ASN A 358 -13.62 10.79 -10.17
C ASN A 358 -12.27 10.43 -9.54
N ALA A 359 -11.26 11.30 -9.65
CA ALA A 359 -9.97 11.08 -9.00
C ALA A 359 -10.09 11.07 -7.47
N ILE A 360 -10.88 12.00 -6.90
CA ILE A 360 -11.13 12.05 -5.45
C ILE A 360 -11.89 10.81 -4.97
N GLN A 361 -12.99 10.42 -5.64
CA GLN A 361 -13.74 9.20 -5.28
C GLN A 361 -12.88 7.95 -5.38
N LYS A 362 -12.07 7.85 -6.44
CA LYS A 362 -11.15 6.72 -6.63
C LYS A 362 -10.15 6.64 -5.47
N ALA A 363 -9.54 7.75 -5.07
CA ALA A 363 -8.61 7.79 -3.94
C ALA A 363 -9.28 7.35 -2.62
N ILE A 364 -10.55 7.72 -2.40
CA ILE A 364 -11.33 7.26 -1.24
C ILE A 364 -11.50 5.74 -1.30
N TRP A 365 -11.95 5.17 -2.42
CA TRP A 365 -12.21 3.74 -2.49
C TRP A 365 -10.94 2.89 -2.43
N GLU A 366 -9.87 3.31 -3.10
CA GLU A 366 -8.58 2.61 -3.08
C GLU A 366 -7.95 2.59 -1.69
N SER A 367 -8.31 3.54 -0.82
CA SER A 367 -7.85 3.57 0.56
C SER A 367 -8.53 2.56 1.49
N ARG A 368 -9.75 2.14 1.19
CA ARG A 368 -10.59 1.32 2.10
C ARG A 368 -9.88 0.06 2.58
N PRO A 369 -9.24 -0.77 1.72
CA PRO A 369 -8.56 -1.98 2.19
C PRO A 369 -7.43 -1.66 3.18
N LYS A 370 -6.72 -0.55 3.00
CA LYS A 370 -5.65 -0.15 3.90
C LYS A 370 -6.20 0.37 5.24
N MET A 371 -7.29 1.13 5.22
CA MET A 371 -7.97 1.56 6.44
C MET A 371 -8.51 0.38 7.24
N GLU A 372 -9.14 -0.59 6.55
CA GLU A 372 -9.60 -1.83 7.17
C GLU A 372 -8.45 -2.63 7.81
N LEU A 373 -7.29 -2.71 7.15
CA LEU A 373 -6.10 -3.31 7.76
C LEU A 373 -5.65 -2.52 9.00
N GLY A 374 -5.61 -1.19 8.92
CA GLY A 374 -5.30 -0.33 10.07
C GLY A 374 -6.23 -0.59 11.26
N ARG A 375 -7.52 -0.80 11.00
CA ARG A 375 -8.54 -1.13 12.00
C ARG A 375 -8.33 -2.54 12.58
N VAL A 376 -8.12 -3.55 11.73
CA VAL A 376 -7.91 -4.95 12.17
C VAL A 376 -6.66 -5.10 13.03
N PHE A 377 -5.60 -4.36 12.70
CA PHE A 377 -4.32 -4.39 13.43
C PHE A 377 -4.21 -3.31 14.52
N ASN A 378 -5.31 -2.62 14.83
CA ASN A 378 -5.37 -1.55 15.83
C ASN A 378 -4.25 -0.50 15.67
N VAL A 379 -3.92 -0.17 14.42
CA VAL A 379 -2.96 0.89 14.10
C VAL A 379 -3.50 2.23 14.55
N LEU A 380 -4.81 2.45 14.37
CA LEU A 380 -5.53 3.59 14.95
C LEU A 380 -6.41 3.06 16.09
N LYS A 381 -6.21 3.61 17.28
CA LYS A 381 -6.95 3.29 18.50
C LYS A 381 -8.03 4.33 18.77
N ILE A 382 -8.74 4.74 17.73
CA ILE A 382 -9.84 5.70 17.84
C ILE A 382 -11.15 4.93 17.81
N GLU A 383 -12.08 5.32 18.67
CA GLU A 383 -13.48 4.91 18.60
C GLU A 383 -14.36 6.15 18.60
N PHE A 384 -15.43 6.16 17.81
CA PHE A 384 -16.35 7.29 17.73
C PHE A 384 -17.70 6.91 18.33
N SER A 385 -18.34 7.85 19.01
CA SER A 385 -19.75 7.69 19.43
C SER A 385 -20.71 7.45 18.25
N HIS A 386 -20.36 7.94 17.06
CA HIS A 386 -21.11 7.83 15.80
C HIS A 386 -20.15 7.44 14.67
N PRO A 387 -19.75 6.16 14.58
CA PRO A 387 -18.74 5.70 13.63
C PRO A 387 -19.13 5.90 12.16
N GLU A 388 -20.43 5.87 11.84
CA GLU A 388 -20.95 6.06 10.49
C GLU A 388 -20.56 7.41 9.88
N MET A 389 -20.35 8.43 10.73
CA MET A 389 -19.90 9.77 10.32
C MET A 389 -18.45 9.79 9.82
N PHE A 390 -17.63 8.84 10.25
CA PHE A 390 -16.19 8.83 9.96
C PHE A 390 -15.78 7.71 9.00
N GLU A 391 -16.68 6.80 8.63
CA GLU A 391 -16.40 5.81 7.60
C GLU A 391 -15.97 6.51 6.30
N ASP A 392 -14.85 6.04 5.73
CA ASP A 392 -14.11 6.64 4.61
C ASP A 392 -13.49 8.03 4.84
N SER A 393 -13.49 8.57 6.07
CA SER A 393 -12.85 9.87 6.38
C SER A 393 -11.32 9.81 6.45
N GLY A 394 -10.74 8.60 6.54
CA GLY A 394 -9.32 8.37 6.82
C GLY A 394 -9.00 8.24 8.30
N PHE A 395 -10.00 8.37 9.19
CA PHE A 395 -9.86 8.20 10.64
C PHE A 395 -10.64 6.99 11.20
N TYR A 396 -11.39 6.29 10.35
CA TYR A 396 -12.18 5.11 10.69
C TYR A 396 -11.64 3.86 9.98
#